data_AF-A0AAW8JI89-F1
#
_entry.id   AF-A0AAW8JI89-F1
#
_cell.length_a   1.000
_cell.length_b   1.000
_cell.length_c   1.000
_cell.angle_alpha   90.00
_cell.angle_beta   90.00
_cell.angle_gamma   90.00
#
_symmetry.space_group_name_H-M   'P 1'
#
loop_
_entity.id
_entity.type
_entity.pdbx_description
1 polymer ?
#
loop_
_entity_poly.entity_id
_entity_poly.type
_entity_poly.pdbx_seq_one_letter_code
_entity_poly.pdbx_strand_id
1 'polypeptide(L)'
;MTHHILLATWNESSKAYESFSQLKNSGLANIHQASIVERQQDGKFKIHDQNGDAPDTNTWGGSIFGSLIGILGGPLGVLLGFTAGALIGSAFDVDNANADLAVLGKIGQALPTGTTGLIIDIDEDSDALADEFFKASGATLYRWDYDEVEAEIEASVETWEETSRQANLALKEKKKAENKAKRQQKWQDFKAKFHK
;
A
#
# COMPACT_ATOMS: atom_id res chain seq x y z
N MET A 1 -22.06 -15.61 -2.75
CA MET A 1 -20.67 -15.26 -3.09
C MET A 1 -20.53 -13.77 -2.99
N THR A 2 -19.76 -13.34 -2.01
CA THR A 2 -19.40 -11.95 -1.75
C THR A 2 -17.90 -11.83 -1.94
N HIS A 3 -17.45 -10.82 -2.65
CA HIS A 3 -16.04 -10.65 -2.98
C HIS A 3 -15.41 -9.71 -1.96
N HIS A 4 -14.40 -10.17 -1.23
CA HIS A 4 -13.79 -9.41 -0.15
C HIS A 4 -12.27 -9.31 -0.30
N ILE A 5 -11.74 -8.19 0.19
CA ILE A 5 -10.34 -8.06 0.56
C ILE A 5 -10.22 -8.29 2.07
N LEU A 6 -9.41 -9.27 2.46
CA LEU A 6 -9.12 -9.56 3.85
C LEU A 6 -7.71 -9.10 4.23
N LEU A 7 -7.56 -8.63 5.47
CA LEU A 7 -6.27 -8.51 6.13
C LEU A 7 -6.28 -9.37 7.40
N ALA A 8 -5.41 -10.37 7.45
CA ALA A 8 -5.14 -11.15 8.65
C ALA A 8 -3.86 -10.64 9.32
N THR A 9 -3.92 -10.37 10.64
CA THR A 9 -2.77 -9.92 11.43
C THR A 9 -2.55 -10.77 12.67
N TRP A 10 -1.30 -10.83 13.13
CA TRP A 10 -0.89 -11.61 14.30
C TRP A 10 0.07 -10.78 15.17
N ASN A 11 0.14 -11.15 16.44
CA ASN A 11 1.15 -10.58 17.35
C ASN A 11 2.57 -11.05 17.02
N GLU A 12 2.71 -12.23 16.41
CA GLU A 12 4.00 -12.82 16.04
C GLU A 12 4.11 -12.95 14.52
N SER A 13 5.09 -12.27 13.92
CA SER A 13 5.24 -12.23 12.45
C SER A 13 5.46 -13.61 11.81
N SER A 14 6.05 -14.57 12.54
CA SER A 14 6.22 -15.96 12.08
C SER A 14 4.88 -16.61 11.70
N LYS A 15 3.79 -16.26 12.41
CA LYS A 15 2.44 -16.79 12.17
C LYS A 15 1.85 -16.35 10.85
N ALA A 16 2.25 -15.19 10.33
CA ALA A 16 1.85 -14.77 8.99
C ALA A 16 2.42 -15.71 7.91
N TYR A 17 3.72 -16.05 8.00
CA TYR A 17 4.37 -16.96 7.06
C TYR A 17 3.88 -18.41 7.20
N GLU A 18 3.68 -18.88 8.44
CA GLU A 18 3.10 -20.19 8.71
C GLU A 18 1.68 -20.29 8.14
N SER A 19 0.82 -19.33 8.45
CA SER A 19 -0.58 -19.29 7.98
C SER A 19 -0.64 -19.17 6.46
N PHE A 20 0.23 -18.37 5.85
CA PHE A 20 0.31 -18.27 4.40
C PHE A 20 0.72 -19.60 3.76
N SER A 21 1.72 -20.29 4.33
CA SER A 21 2.13 -21.63 3.87
C SER A 21 1.00 -22.66 4.02
N GLN A 22 0.24 -22.60 5.13
CA GLN A 22 -0.94 -23.43 5.33
C GLN A 22 -2.05 -23.09 4.34
N LEU A 23 -2.27 -21.81 4.05
CA LEU A 23 -3.27 -21.33 3.11
C LEU A 23 -3.04 -21.95 1.72
N LYS A 24 -1.78 -21.97 1.25
CA LYS A 24 -1.38 -22.63 -0.02
C LYS A 24 -1.79 -24.11 -0.08
N ASN A 25 -1.90 -24.78 1.08
CA ASN A 25 -2.19 -26.21 1.18
C ASN A 25 -3.58 -26.52 1.78
N SER A 26 -4.37 -25.48 2.12
CA SER A 26 -5.59 -25.61 2.92
C SER A 26 -6.78 -26.15 2.15
N GLY A 27 -6.77 -26.00 0.82
CA GLY A 27 -7.95 -26.25 -0.01
C GLY A 27 -9.07 -25.23 0.21
N LEU A 28 -8.80 -24.10 0.90
CA LEU A 28 -9.74 -22.99 0.98
C LEU A 28 -10.04 -22.52 -0.45
N ALA A 29 -11.27 -22.78 -0.91
CA ALA A 29 -11.69 -22.45 -2.26
C ALA A 29 -11.80 -20.93 -2.43
N ASN A 30 -11.78 -20.49 -3.69
CA ASN A 30 -12.09 -19.13 -4.11
C ASN A 30 -11.13 -18.03 -3.63
N ILE A 31 -9.90 -18.37 -3.24
CA ILE A 31 -8.84 -17.36 -3.08
C ILE A 31 -8.30 -17.03 -4.47
N HIS A 32 -8.39 -15.77 -4.86
CA HIS A 32 -7.83 -15.27 -6.11
C HIS A 32 -6.34 -14.97 -5.96
N GLN A 33 -6.00 -14.19 -4.92
CA GLN A 33 -4.63 -13.73 -4.65
C GLN A 33 -4.39 -13.61 -3.15
N ALA A 34 -3.15 -13.81 -2.70
CA ALA A 34 -2.74 -13.57 -1.33
C ALA A 34 -1.30 -13.09 -1.27
N SER A 35 -0.97 -12.17 -0.37
CA SER A 35 0.40 -11.67 -0.23
C SER A 35 0.78 -11.29 1.19
N ILE A 36 2.00 -11.68 1.57
CA ILE A 36 2.60 -11.32 2.85
C ILE A 36 3.10 -9.88 2.78
N VAL A 37 2.62 -9.05 3.70
CA VAL A 37 2.99 -7.65 3.84
C VAL A 37 3.61 -7.44 5.21
N GLU A 38 4.87 -7.00 5.23
CA GLU A 38 5.56 -6.54 6.44
C GLU A 38 5.58 -5.02 6.48
N ARG A 39 5.21 -4.44 7.61
CA ARG A 39 5.57 -3.05 7.87
C ARG A 39 6.89 -3.01 8.62
N GLN A 40 7.91 -2.45 8.00
CA GLN A 40 9.26 -2.39 8.54
C GLN A 40 9.35 -1.36 9.68
N GLN A 41 10.46 -1.38 10.43
CA GLN A 41 10.71 -0.43 11.52
C GLN A 41 10.80 1.02 11.04
N ASP A 42 11.19 1.25 9.79
CA ASP A 42 11.23 2.59 9.20
C ASP A 42 9.87 3.05 8.65
N GLY A 43 8.80 2.30 8.94
CA GLY A 43 7.44 2.59 8.52
C GLY A 43 7.08 2.07 7.14
N LYS A 44 8.05 1.73 6.29
CA LYS A 44 7.79 1.28 4.91
C LYS A 44 7.13 -0.09 4.89
N PHE A 45 6.32 -0.35 3.86
CA PHE A 45 5.84 -1.71 3.62
C PHE A 45 6.80 -2.46 2.71
N LYS A 46 7.05 -3.72 3.06
CA LYS A 46 7.80 -4.69 2.28
C LYS A 46 6.89 -5.87 1.95
N ILE A 47 6.84 -6.22 0.67
CA ILE A 47 6.04 -7.33 0.15
C ILE A 47 6.99 -8.53 -0.03
N HIS A 48 6.70 -9.66 0.62
CA HIS A 48 7.65 -10.78 0.70
C HIS A 48 7.32 -11.99 -0.17
N ASP A 49 6.07 -12.41 -0.19
CA ASP A 49 5.63 -13.60 -0.93
C ASP A 49 4.22 -13.34 -1.47
N GLN A 50 3.93 -13.89 -2.64
CA GLN A 50 2.71 -13.70 -3.40
C GLN A 50 2.24 -15.07 -3.88
N ASN A 51 1.05 -15.48 -3.45
CA ASN A 51 0.38 -16.67 -3.96
C ASN A 51 -0.76 -16.22 -4.87
N GLY A 52 -0.74 -16.70 -6.09
CA GLY A 52 -1.83 -16.61 -7.04
C GLY A 52 -1.50 -17.55 -8.18
N ASP A 53 -2.52 -18.22 -8.72
CA ASP A 53 -2.41 -18.86 -10.02
C ASP A 53 -2.29 -17.75 -11.06
N ALA A 54 -1.10 -17.17 -11.21
CA ALA A 54 -0.79 -16.30 -12.33
C ALA A 54 0.01 -17.13 -13.34
N PRO A 55 -0.64 -17.60 -14.42
CA PRO A 55 0.09 -18.03 -15.59
C PRO A 55 0.99 -16.86 -16.01
N ASP A 56 2.26 -17.17 -16.20
CA ASP A 56 3.22 -16.48 -17.04
C ASP A 56 2.70 -15.17 -17.69
N THR A 57 3.12 -14.03 -17.15
CA THR A 57 3.07 -12.68 -17.75
C THR A 57 1.68 -12.03 -17.97
N ASN A 58 1.59 -10.73 -17.63
CA ASN A 58 0.57 -9.72 -18.01
C ASN A 58 -0.73 -9.50 -17.21
N THR A 59 -1.21 -10.37 -16.30
CA THR A 59 -2.49 -10.10 -15.59
C THR A 59 -2.34 -9.27 -14.29
N TRP A 60 -1.11 -9.14 -13.77
CA TRP A 60 -0.84 -8.39 -12.53
C TRP A 60 -0.98 -6.86 -12.66
N GLY A 61 -0.91 -6.33 -13.89
CA GLY A 61 -0.91 -4.89 -14.14
C GLY A 61 -2.29 -4.21 -14.12
N GLY A 62 -3.35 -4.88 -13.66
CA GLY A 62 -4.71 -4.33 -13.75
C GLY A 62 -5.74 -4.81 -12.74
N SER A 63 -5.40 -5.66 -11.77
CA SER A 63 -6.34 -6.00 -10.67
C SER A 63 -6.22 -5.00 -9.53
N ILE A 64 -7.31 -4.74 -8.81
CA ILE A 64 -7.32 -3.89 -7.61
C ILE A 64 -6.35 -4.41 -6.56
N PHE A 65 -6.22 -5.72 -6.40
CA PHE A 65 -5.24 -6.32 -5.50
C PHE A 65 -3.80 -5.95 -5.91
N GLY A 66 -3.47 -6.00 -7.21
CA GLY A 66 -2.18 -5.54 -7.73
C GLY A 66 -1.94 -4.06 -7.48
N SER A 67 -2.95 -3.21 -7.67
CA SER A 67 -2.90 -1.77 -7.37
C SER A 67 -2.70 -1.51 -5.88
N LEU A 68 -3.43 -2.21 -5.00
CA LEU A 68 -3.29 -2.13 -3.55
C LEU A 68 -1.87 -2.47 -3.10
N ILE A 69 -1.34 -3.61 -3.55
CA ILE A 69 0.02 -4.06 -3.25
C ILE A 69 1.06 -3.09 -3.83
N GLY A 70 0.84 -2.59 -5.05
CA GLY A 70 1.71 -1.61 -5.70
C GLY A 70 1.74 -0.26 -4.97
N ILE A 71 0.61 0.21 -4.46
CA ILE A 71 0.52 1.41 -3.64
C ILE A 71 1.27 1.21 -2.32
N LEU A 72 1.05 0.09 -1.62
CA LEU A 72 1.72 -0.23 -0.36
C LEU A 72 3.24 -0.34 -0.54
N GLY A 73 3.72 -1.02 -1.58
CA GLY A 73 5.15 -1.14 -1.90
C GLY A 73 5.75 0.12 -2.55
N GLY A 74 4.91 1.06 -2.96
CA GLY A 74 5.30 2.25 -3.71
C GLY A 74 5.60 3.48 -2.86
N PRO A 75 5.91 4.63 -3.50
CA PRO A 75 6.18 5.89 -2.79
C PRO A 75 5.02 6.36 -1.92
N LEU A 76 3.77 6.07 -2.32
CA LEU A 76 2.58 6.35 -1.52
C LEU A 76 2.54 5.53 -0.24
N GLY A 77 2.81 4.22 -0.32
CA GLY A 77 2.89 3.34 0.84
C GLY A 77 4.00 3.74 1.81
N VAL A 78 5.09 4.34 1.32
CA VAL A 78 6.11 4.96 2.20
C VAL A 78 5.51 6.13 2.99
N LEU A 79 4.75 7.03 2.36
CA LEU A 79 4.09 8.16 3.04
C LEU A 79 3.03 7.66 4.04
N LEU A 80 2.22 6.68 3.67
CA LEU A 80 1.24 6.04 4.54
C LEU A 80 1.93 5.38 5.75
N GLY A 81 3.05 4.70 5.48
CA GLY A 81 3.92 4.09 6.47
C GLY A 81 4.43 5.06 7.54
N PHE A 82 4.78 6.28 7.16
CA PHE A 82 5.18 7.31 8.12
C PHE A 82 3.98 7.91 8.87
N THR A 83 2.90 8.22 8.17
CA THR A 83 1.73 8.90 8.75
C THR A 83 0.98 8.02 9.75
N ALA A 84 0.72 6.76 9.42
CA ALA A 84 0.07 5.83 10.35
C ALA A 84 0.93 5.57 11.61
N GLY A 85 2.27 5.65 11.50
CA GLY A 85 3.17 5.51 12.65
C GLY A 85 3.09 6.71 13.59
N ALA A 86 2.90 7.91 13.04
CA ALA A 86 2.67 9.12 13.81
C ALA A 86 1.31 9.07 14.56
N LEU A 87 0.27 8.50 13.94
CA LEU A 87 -1.06 8.38 14.56
C LEU A 87 -1.05 7.49 15.81
N ILE A 88 -0.37 6.33 15.77
CA ILE A 88 -0.23 5.44 16.93
C ILE A 88 0.59 6.09 18.05
N GLY A 89 1.60 6.89 17.71
CA GLY A 89 2.45 7.59 18.70
C GLY A 89 1.83 8.86 19.29
N SER A 90 0.86 9.46 18.59
CA SER A 90 0.14 10.63 19.06
C SER A 90 -1.06 10.20 19.90
N ALA A 91 -1.25 10.79 21.09
CA ALA A 91 -2.38 10.53 21.98
C ALA A 91 -3.72 11.08 21.42
N PHE A 92 -4.04 10.79 20.15
CA PHE A 92 -5.34 11.05 19.57
C PHE A 92 -6.29 9.92 19.96
N ASP A 93 -7.53 10.28 20.32
CA ASP A 93 -8.58 9.34 20.67
C ASP A 93 -8.85 8.41 19.48
N VAL A 94 -8.42 7.15 19.61
CA VAL A 94 -8.44 6.13 18.55
C VAL A 94 -9.88 5.80 18.11
N ASP A 95 -10.85 5.98 19.01
CA ASP A 95 -12.25 5.60 18.79
C ASP A 95 -12.96 6.40 17.68
N ASN A 96 -12.55 7.64 17.42
CA ASN A 96 -13.13 8.47 16.33
C ASN A 96 -12.31 8.43 15.03
N ALA A 97 -11.08 7.90 15.04
CA ALA A 97 -10.22 7.90 13.86
C ALA A 97 -10.56 6.76 12.88
N ASN A 98 -11.15 5.66 13.35
CA ASN A 98 -11.33 4.44 12.54
C ASN A 98 -12.48 4.51 11.52
N ALA A 99 -13.50 5.35 11.77
CA ALA A 99 -14.72 5.38 10.96
C ALA A 99 -14.52 6.01 9.57
N ASP A 100 -13.67 7.04 9.48
CA ASP A 100 -13.51 7.84 8.26
C ASP A 100 -12.27 7.46 7.42
N LEU A 101 -11.48 6.48 7.87
CA LEU A 101 -10.25 6.12 7.17
C LEU A 101 -10.51 5.28 5.93
N ALA A 102 -9.80 5.67 4.88
CA ALA A 102 -9.57 4.89 3.69
C ALA A 102 -9.00 3.48 4.08
N VAL A 103 -9.37 2.41 3.39
CA VAL A 103 -8.83 1.04 3.49
C VAL A 103 -7.31 1.04 3.63
N LEU A 104 -6.59 1.84 2.83
CA LEU A 104 -5.12 1.97 2.93
C LEU A 104 -4.66 2.48 4.31
N GLY A 105 -5.40 3.44 4.89
CA GLY A 105 -5.17 3.94 6.24
C GLY A 105 -5.49 2.90 7.31
N LYS A 106 -6.60 2.16 7.15
CA LYS A 106 -7.00 1.05 8.04
C LYS A 106 -5.95 -0.07 8.06
N ILE A 107 -5.43 -0.47 6.90
CA ILE A 107 -4.31 -1.42 6.79
C ILE A 107 -3.09 -0.89 7.54
N GLY A 108 -2.77 0.40 7.36
CA GLY A 108 -1.66 1.04 8.06
C GLY A 108 -1.81 1.08 9.59
N GLN A 109 -3.02 1.12 10.13
CA GLN A 109 -3.25 1.04 11.57
C GLN A 109 -3.23 -0.40 12.08
N ALA A 110 -3.82 -1.33 11.33
CA ALA A 110 -3.89 -2.74 11.66
C ALA A 110 -2.51 -3.43 11.65
N LEU A 111 -1.53 -2.87 10.92
CA LEU A 111 -0.14 -3.32 10.88
C LEU A 111 0.79 -2.30 11.55
N PRO A 112 1.07 -2.40 12.86
CA PRO A 112 2.12 -1.62 13.51
C PRO A 112 3.51 -1.84 12.89
N THR A 113 4.44 -0.91 13.09
CA THR A 113 5.83 -1.07 12.63
C THR A 113 6.49 -2.29 13.25
N GLY A 114 7.17 -3.09 12.43
CA GLY A 114 7.80 -4.35 12.82
C GLY A 114 6.87 -5.57 12.75
N THR A 115 5.62 -5.41 12.33
CA THR A 115 4.67 -6.52 12.22
C THR A 115 4.48 -6.98 10.78
N THR A 116 3.96 -8.20 10.64
CA THR A 116 3.66 -8.82 9.36
C THR A 116 2.22 -9.31 9.35
N GLY A 117 1.53 -9.11 8.24
CA GLY A 117 0.20 -9.63 8.00
C GLY A 117 0.06 -10.23 6.61
N LEU A 118 -1.15 -10.69 6.32
CA LEU A 118 -1.51 -11.33 5.07
C LEU A 118 -2.72 -10.62 4.46
N ILE A 119 -2.56 -10.09 3.24
CA ILE A 119 -3.67 -9.53 2.45
C ILE A 119 -4.16 -10.61 1.50
N ILE A 120 -5.47 -10.78 1.39
CA ILE A 120 -6.11 -11.87 0.63
C ILE A 120 -7.28 -11.29 -0.17
N ASP A 121 -7.37 -11.71 -1.43
CA ASP A 121 -8.49 -11.50 -2.33
C ASP A 121 -9.27 -12.82 -2.45
N ILE A 122 -10.55 -12.83 -2.07
CA ILE A 122 -11.34 -14.06 -1.91
C ILE A 122 -12.83 -13.84 -2.20
N ASP A 123 -13.48 -14.84 -2.84
CA ASP A 123 -14.95 -14.94 -2.84
C ASP A 123 -15.44 -15.84 -1.72
N GLU A 124 -16.22 -15.28 -0.81
CA GLU A 124 -16.81 -15.98 0.31
C GLU A 124 -18.27 -16.36 0.02
N ASP A 125 -18.60 -17.66 0.08
CA ASP A 125 -19.99 -18.11 0.19
C ASP A 125 -20.56 -17.83 1.59
N SER A 126 -19.68 -17.91 2.60
CA SER A 126 -19.92 -17.49 3.97
C SER A 126 -18.59 -17.16 4.63
N ASP A 127 -18.58 -16.20 5.54
CA ASP A 127 -17.42 -15.77 6.33
C ASP A 127 -16.83 -16.90 7.20
N ALA A 128 -17.62 -17.93 7.51
CA ALA A 128 -17.27 -18.95 8.50
C ALA A 128 -15.98 -19.72 8.17
N LEU A 129 -15.72 -20.01 6.89
CA LEU A 129 -14.55 -20.81 6.50
C LEU A 129 -13.24 -20.05 6.70
N ALA A 130 -13.19 -18.80 6.24
CA ALA A 130 -12.03 -17.94 6.44
C ALA A 130 -11.85 -17.63 7.93
N ASP A 131 -12.94 -17.30 8.63
CA ASP A 131 -12.92 -17.03 10.06
C ASP A 131 -12.38 -18.21 10.86
N GLU A 132 -12.85 -19.45 10.59
CA GLU A 132 -12.37 -20.66 11.26
C GLU A 132 -10.88 -20.91 10.97
N PHE A 133 -10.47 -20.80 9.70
CA PHE A 133 -9.09 -20.98 9.27
C PHE A 133 -8.13 -20.01 9.99
N PHE A 134 -8.47 -18.71 10.00
CA PHE A 134 -7.61 -17.68 10.61
C PHE A 134 -7.70 -17.64 12.13
N LYS A 135 -8.84 -18.01 12.72
CA LYS A 135 -8.98 -18.14 14.17
C LYS A 135 -8.11 -19.27 14.72
N ALA A 136 -7.91 -20.36 13.96
CA ALA A 136 -7.05 -21.47 14.37
C ALA A 136 -5.59 -21.05 14.59
N SER A 137 -5.11 -20.03 13.85
CA SER A 137 -3.77 -19.46 14.03
C SER A 137 -3.72 -18.25 14.99
N GLY A 138 -4.86 -17.86 15.56
CA GLY A 138 -4.98 -16.71 16.47
C GLY A 138 -4.93 -15.36 15.77
N ALA A 139 -5.32 -15.29 14.49
CA ALA A 139 -5.32 -14.04 13.74
C ALA A 139 -6.43 -13.08 14.19
N THR A 140 -6.19 -11.79 14.02
CA THR A 140 -7.26 -10.79 13.90
C THR A 140 -7.56 -10.59 12.42
N LEU A 141 -8.82 -10.71 12.03
CA LEU A 141 -9.25 -10.61 10.64
C LEU A 141 -10.02 -9.29 10.42
N TYR A 142 -9.61 -8.55 9.40
CA TYR A 142 -10.30 -7.39 8.87
C TYR A 142 -10.83 -7.74 7.48
N ARG A 143 -12.02 -7.26 7.16
CA ARG A 143 -12.76 -7.61 5.94
C ARG A 143 -13.35 -6.34 5.34
N TRP A 144 -13.15 -6.17 4.03
CA TRP A 144 -13.73 -5.07 3.25
C TRP A 144 -14.35 -5.60 1.98
N ASP A 145 -15.44 -4.96 1.56
CA ASP A 145 -16.06 -5.22 0.27
C ASP A 145 -15.12 -4.84 -0.88
N TYR A 146 -15.00 -5.71 -1.87
CA TYR A 146 -14.08 -5.50 -2.99
C TYR A 146 -14.44 -4.24 -3.81
N ASP A 147 -15.72 -3.98 -4.05
CA ASP A 147 -16.17 -2.84 -4.84
C ASP A 147 -15.93 -1.51 -4.08
N GLU A 148 -16.08 -1.53 -2.75
CA GLU A 148 -15.71 -0.37 -1.92
C GLU A 148 -14.21 -0.10 -1.95
N VAL A 149 -13.38 -1.14 -1.88
CA VAL A 149 -11.92 -1.03 -1.97
C VAL A 149 -11.51 -0.53 -3.36
N GLU A 150 -12.15 -1.01 -4.42
CA GLU A 150 -11.94 -0.56 -5.80
C GLU A 150 -12.18 0.94 -5.91
N ALA A 151 -13.37 1.40 -5.55
CA ALA A 151 -13.78 2.79 -5.69
C ALA A 151 -12.85 3.73 -4.91
N GLU A 152 -12.42 3.31 -3.71
CA GLU A 152 -11.50 4.10 -2.89
C GLU A 152 -10.09 4.16 -3.49
N ILE A 153 -9.58 3.04 -4.01
CA ILE A 153 -8.26 2.99 -4.66
C ILE A 153 -8.28 3.82 -5.95
N GLU A 154 -9.31 3.69 -6.78
CA GLU A 154 -9.46 4.47 -8.02
C GLU A 154 -9.45 5.98 -7.72
N ALA A 155 -10.31 6.43 -6.79
CA ALA A 155 -10.35 7.83 -6.38
C ALA A 155 -9.01 8.34 -5.83
N SER A 156 -8.29 7.50 -5.07
CA SER A 156 -6.98 7.83 -4.52
C SER A 156 -5.90 7.94 -5.60
N VAL A 157 -5.91 7.02 -6.57
CA VAL A 157 -4.96 7.01 -7.69
C VAL A 157 -5.19 8.22 -8.59
N GLU A 158 -6.43 8.51 -8.98
CA GLU A 158 -6.76 9.68 -9.80
C GLU A 158 -6.31 10.99 -9.14
N THR A 159 -6.61 11.14 -7.84
CA THR A 159 -6.19 12.31 -7.06
C THR A 159 -4.67 12.45 -7.04
N TRP A 160 -3.95 11.33 -6.89
CA TRP A 160 -2.50 11.32 -6.87
C TRP A 160 -1.88 11.61 -8.23
N GLU A 161 -2.42 11.04 -9.31
CA GLU A 161 -1.95 11.28 -10.67
C GLU A 161 -2.12 12.74 -11.06
N GLU A 162 -3.29 13.34 -10.76
CA GLU A 162 -3.54 14.74 -11.03
C GLU A 162 -2.58 15.64 -10.23
N THR A 163 -2.42 15.35 -8.94
CA THR A 163 -1.48 16.08 -8.07
C THR A 163 -0.05 15.96 -8.58
N SER A 164 0.37 14.77 -8.98
CA SER A 164 1.70 14.49 -9.52
C SER A 164 1.93 15.19 -10.85
N ARG A 165 0.92 15.25 -11.72
CA ARG A 165 0.96 15.97 -12.99
C ARG A 165 1.18 17.47 -12.74
N GLN A 166 0.41 18.07 -11.85
CA GLN A 166 0.55 19.49 -11.51
C GLN A 166 1.92 19.79 -10.88
N ALA A 167 2.36 18.96 -9.93
CA ALA A 167 3.67 19.09 -9.30
C ALA A 167 4.81 19.00 -10.34
N ASN A 168 4.71 18.06 -11.28
CA ASN A 168 5.71 17.88 -12.34
C ASN A 168 5.75 19.07 -13.30
N LEU A 169 4.60 19.67 -13.66
CA LEU A 169 4.54 20.87 -14.48
C LEU A 169 5.20 22.07 -13.76
N ALA A 170 4.84 22.31 -12.50
CA ALA A 170 5.43 23.36 -11.70
C ALA A 170 6.95 23.20 -11.55
N LEU A 171 7.42 21.96 -11.31
CA LEU A 171 8.84 21.65 -11.19
C LEU A 171 9.58 21.88 -12.52
N LYS A 172 8.97 21.52 -13.66
CA LYS A 172 9.54 21.78 -14.99
C LYS A 172 9.72 23.28 -15.24
N GLU A 173 8.71 24.09 -14.92
CA GLU A 173 8.80 25.55 -15.08
C GLU A 173 9.86 26.18 -14.15
N LYS A 174 9.91 25.75 -12.89
CA LYS A 174 10.96 26.19 -11.95
C LYS A 174 12.36 25.84 -12.48
N LYS A 175 12.57 24.60 -12.93
CA LYS A 175 13.84 24.15 -13.51
C LYS A 175 14.21 24.95 -14.77
N LYS A 176 13.25 25.30 -15.64
CA LYS A 176 13.49 26.15 -16.81
C LYS A 176 13.96 27.54 -16.40
N ALA A 177 13.30 28.16 -15.42
CA ALA A 177 13.65 29.48 -14.91
C ALA A 177 15.05 29.49 -14.28
N GLU A 178 15.35 28.52 -13.41
CA GLU A 178 16.67 28.35 -12.80
C GLU A 178 17.76 28.12 -13.83
N ASN A 179 17.52 27.27 -14.84
CA ASN A 179 18.48 27.02 -15.91
C ASN A 179 18.72 28.27 -16.76
N LYS A 180 17.68 29.09 -17.01
CA LYS A 180 17.82 30.37 -17.72
C LYS A 180 18.67 31.35 -16.89
N ALA A 181 18.40 31.47 -15.59
CA ALA A 181 19.17 32.32 -14.69
C ALA A 181 20.65 31.87 -14.60
N LYS A 182 20.91 30.57 -14.43
CA LYS A 182 22.27 30.01 -14.41
C LYS A 182 23.02 30.26 -15.73
N ARG A 183 22.34 30.15 -16.88
CA ARG A 183 22.95 30.46 -18.19
C ARG A 183 23.30 31.95 -18.30
N GLN A 184 22.41 32.83 -17.85
CA GLN A 184 22.67 34.27 -17.85
C GLN A 184 23.85 34.62 -16.95
N GLN A 185 23.91 34.06 -15.75
CA GLN A 185 25.03 34.24 -14.83
C GLN A 185 26.36 33.78 -15.46
N LYS A 186 26.42 32.56 -16.00
CA LYS A 186 27.62 32.05 -16.69
C LYS A 186 28.06 32.93 -17.85
N TRP A 187 27.11 33.49 -18.59
CA TRP A 187 27.41 34.39 -19.71
C TRP A 187 27.98 35.73 -19.24
N GLN A 188 27.47 36.29 -18.14
CA GLN A 188 28.00 37.50 -17.53
C GLN A 188 29.42 37.27 -16.99
N ASP A 189 29.63 36.16 -16.27
CA ASP A 189 30.94 35.77 -15.75
C ASP A 189 31.97 35.58 -16.89
N PHE A 190 31.54 35.01 -18.01
CA PHE A 190 32.38 34.88 -19.20
C PHE A 190 32.74 36.25 -19.79
N LYS A 191 31.75 37.13 -20.01
CA LYS A 191 32.00 38.49 -20.54
C LYS A 191 32.94 39.32 -19.66
N ALA A 192 32.82 39.19 -18.34
CA ALA A 192 33.68 39.89 -17.39
C ALA A 192 35.15 39.48 -17.50
N LYS A 193 35.45 38.24 -17.94
CA LYS A 193 36.83 37.76 -18.14
C LYS A 193 37.50 38.31 -19.40
N PHE A 194 36.74 38.79 -20.38
CA PHE A 194 37.26 39.32 -21.65
C PHE A 194 37.32 40.86 -21.71
N HIS A 195 36.80 41.57 -20.71
CA HIS A 195 36.90 43.03 -20.59
C HIS A 195 38.02 43.47 -19.63
N LYS A 196 39.11 42.71 -19.58
CA LYS A 196 40.31 43.02 -18.78
C LYS A 196 41.53 43.12 -19.68
#